data_AF-A0A453K255-F1
#
_entry.id   AF-A0A453K255-F1
#
_cell.length_a   1.000
_cell.length_b   1.000
_cell.length_c   1.000
_cell.angle_alpha   90.00
_cell.angle_beta   90.00
_cell.angle_gamma   90.00
#
_symmetry.space_group_name_H-M   'P 1'
#
loop_
_entity.id
_entity.type
_entity.pdbx_description
1 polymer ?
#
loop_
_entity_poly.entity_id
_entity_poly.type
_entity_poly.pdbx_seq_one_letter_code
_entity_poly.pdbx_strand_id
1 'polypeptide(L)'
;MSFVSIRSRPSSLRFKICCSATGEAQAKKETVDKVCMIVKKQLAVPDGTPVTAESKFSELGADSVLQVEIVMGLEEEFNITVDETSAQDIATVQDAADLIEKLVTEKTA
;
A
#
# COMPACT_ATOMS: atom_id res chain seq x y z
N MET A 1 -28.04 -54.35 -20.33
CA MET A 1 -28.18 -53.92 -21.73
C MET A 1 -29.18 -52.78 -21.70
N SER A 2 -28.87 -51.50 -21.96
CA SER A 2 -27.97 -50.95 -22.98
C SER A 2 -27.55 -49.52 -22.60
N PHE A 3 -26.33 -49.18 -23.01
CA PHE A 3 -25.67 -47.89 -22.92
C PHE A 3 -26.42 -46.78 -23.66
N VAL A 4 -26.35 -45.55 -23.11
CA VAL A 4 -26.23 -44.33 -23.93
C VAL A 4 -25.06 -43.51 -23.36
N SER A 5 -23.99 -43.48 -24.15
CA SER A 5 -22.84 -42.59 -24.00
C SER A 5 -23.20 -41.15 -24.32
N ILE A 6 -22.90 -40.19 -23.43
CA ILE A 6 -22.63 -38.80 -23.81
C ILE A 6 -21.37 -38.30 -23.08
N ARG A 7 -20.27 -38.46 -23.81
CA ARG A 7 -19.18 -37.52 -24.10
C ARG A 7 -18.75 -36.48 -23.04
N SER A 8 -17.51 -36.68 -22.59
CA SER A 8 -16.36 -35.75 -22.56
C SER A 8 -16.58 -34.28 -22.15
N ARG A 9 -15.80 -33.90 -21.12
CA ARG A 9 -15.41 -32.54 -20.67
C ARG A 9 -15.33 -31.49 -21.79
N PRO A 10 -15.53 -30.22 -21.41
CA PRO A 10 -14.35 -29.42 -21.14
C PRO A 10 -14.37 -28.78 -19.75
N SER A 11 -13.17 -28.70 -19.19
CA SER A 11 -12.71 -27.68 -18.28
C SER A 11 -13.35 -26.32 -18.56
N SER A 12 -14.17 -25.84 -17.62
CA SER A 12 -14.32 -24.41 -17.42
C SER A 12 -13.89 -24.14 -16.00
N LEU A 13 -12.62 -23.75 -15.89
CA LEU A 13 -12.08 -23.03 -14.76
C LEU A 13 -13.15 -22.05 -14.30
N ARG A 14 -13.76 -22.30 -13.15
CA ARG A 14 -14.31 -21.21 -12.35
C ARG A 14 -13.08 -20.45 -11.89
N PHE A 15 -12.62 -19.57 -12.76
CA PHE A 15 -11.79 -18.43 -12.43
C PHE A 15 -12.51 -17.77 -11.25
N LYS A 16 -12.04 -18.09 -10.05
CA LYS A 16 -12.24 -17.23 -8.89
C LYS A 16 -11.49 -15.97 -9.28
N ILE A 17 -12.20 -15.09 -9.98
CA ILE A 17 -11.85 -13.68 -10.10
C ILE A 17 -11.48 -13.26 -8.70
N CYS A 18 -10.26 -12.76 -8.55
CA CYS A 18 -9.67 -12.36 -7.28
C CYS A 18 -10.62 -11.36 -6.61
N CYS A 19 -11.47 -11.87 -5.71
CA CYS A 19 -11.94 -11.09 -4.59
C CYS A 19 -10.73 -10.92 -3.66
N SER A 20 -9.84 -10.01 -4.05
CA SER A 20 -8.99 -9.28 -3.11
C SER A 20 -9.58 -7.88 -2.97
N ALA A 21 -10.90 -7.81 -2.76
CA ALA A 21 -11.45 -6.74 -1.96
C ALA A 21 -11.23 -7.16 -0.50
N THR A 22 -9.97 -7.32 -0.10
CA THR A 22 -9.60 -7.20 1.30
C THR A 22 -9.78 -5.72 1.60
N GLY A 23 -10.84 -5.41 2.35
CA GLY A 23 -10.99 -4.12 2.99
C GLY A 23 -9.86 -3.97 3.99
N GLU A 24 -8.70 -3.56 3.50
CA GLU A 24 -7.60 -3.06 4.30
C GLU A 24 -7.98 -1.61 4.63
N ALA A 25 -7.80 -1.25 5.90
CA ALA A 25 -8.34 -0.03 6.47
C ALA A 25 -7.87 1.19 5.68
N GLN A 26 -8.73 1.77 4.83
CA GLN A 26 -8.41 2.99 4.10
C GLN A 26 -8.07 4.10 5.11
N ALA A 27 -6.79 4.47 5.18
CA ALA A 27 -6.37 5.69 5.83
C ALA A 27 -7.20 6.88 5.34
N LYS A 28 -7.38 7.86 6.23
CA LYS A 28 -8.09 9.08 5.86
C LYS A 28 -7.38 9.71 4.66
N LYS A 29 -8.18 10.25 3.72
CA LYS A 29 -7.64 10.93 2.55
C LYS A 29 -6.61 12.00 2.92
N GLU A 30 -6.84 12.72 4.02
CA GLU A 30 -5.90 13.72 4.53
C GLU A 30 -4.54 13.12 4.92
N THR A 31 -4.52 11.93 5.52
CA THR A 31 -3.29 11.20 5.89
C THR A 31 -2.54 10.80 4.63
N VAL A 32 -3.23 10.22 3.64
CA VAL A 32 -2.64 9.85 2.34
C VAL A 32 -2.06 11.07 1.62
N ASP A 33 -2.78 12.19 1.59
CA ASP A 33 -2.32 13.42 0.95
C ASP A 33 -1.04 13.96 1.64
N LYS A 34 -0.97 13.91 2.97
CA LYS A 34 0.23 14.28 3.75
C LYS A 34 1.41 13.36 3.46
N VAL A 35 1.20 12.04 3.47
CA VAL A 35 2.26 11.07 3.11
C VAL A 35 2.77 11.37 1.72
N CYS A 36 1.89 11.54 0.75
CA CYS A 36 2.24 11.89 -0.63
C CYS A 36 3.08 13.17 -0.71
N MET A 37 2.74 14.22 0.06
CA MET A 37 3.54 15.44 0.12
C MET A 37 4.95 15.22 0.68
N ILE A 38 5.09 14.43 1.76
CA ILE A 38 6.39 14.11 2.36
C ILE A 38 7.26 13.35 1.36
N VAL A 39 6.68 12.33 0.71
CA VAL A 39 7.36 11.54 -0.32
C VAL A 39 7.84 12.42 -1.47
N LYS A 40 7.00 13.36 -1.92
CA LYS A 40 7.39 14.29 -2.98
C LYS A 40 8.56 15.18 -2.57
N LYS A 41 8.58 15.66 -1.32
CA LYS A 41 9.67 16.47 -0.77
C LYS A 41 10.97 15.67 -0.69
N GLN A 42 10.94 14.46 -0.15
CA GLN A 42 12.15 13.65 0.04
C GLN A 42 12.73 13.15 -1.29
N LEU A 43 11.88 12.77 -2.24
CA LEU A 43 12.34 12.30 -3.56
C LEU A 43 12.62 13.43 -4.55
N ALA A 44 12.42 14.69 -4.15
CA ALA A 44 12.53 15.87 -5.02
C ALA A 44 11.84 15.68 -6.38
N VAL A 45 10.71 14.96 -6.40
CA VAL A 45 9.96 14.73 -7.64
C VAL A 45 9.28 16.03 -8.08
N PRO A 46 9.28 16.33 -9.39
CA PRO A 46 8.67 17.54 -9.90
C PRO A 46 7.15 17.54 -9.64
N ASP A 47 6.57 18.73 -9.50
CA ASP A 47 5.15 18.93 -9.17
C ASP A 47 4.16 18.25 -10.14
N GLY A 48 4.62 17.89 -11.34
CA GLY A 48 3.85 17.15 -12.35
C GLY A 48 3.86 15.63 -12.21
N THR A 49 4.67 15.05 -11.32
CA THR A 49 4.73 13.60 -11.13
C THR A 49 3.50 13.13 -10.35
N PRO A 50 2.67 12.23 -10.92
CA PRO A 50 1.54 11.66 -10.21
C PRO A 50 2.07 10.70 -9.14
N VAL A 51 1.87 11.07 -7.87
CA VAL A 51 2.08 10.17 -6.73
C VAL A 51 0.70 9.87 -6.16
N THR A 52 0.29 8.61 -6.26
CA THR A 52 -1.01 8.11 -5.82
C THR A 52 -0.83 7.15 -4.64
N ALA A 53 -1.92 6.83 -3.95
CA ALA A 53 -1.97 5.79 -2.93
C ALA A 53 -1.36 4.45 -3.40
N GLU A 54 -1.66 4.04 -4.64
CA GLU A 54 -1.19 2.80 -5.23
C GLU A 54 0.27 2.86 -5.72
N SER A 55 0.89 4.04 -5.70
CA SER A 55 2.27 4.21 -6.15
C SER A 55 3.24 3.51 -5.20
N LYS A 56 4.14 2.70 -5.76
CA LYS A 56 5.20 2.05 -5.00
C LYS A 56 6.38 2.98 -4.80
N PHE A 57 6.97 2.94 -3.61
CA PHE A 57 8.19 3.70 -3.32
C PHE A 57 9.32 3.40 -4.29
N SER A 58 9.52 2.12 -4.64
CA SER A 58 10.54 1.72 -5.61
C SER A 58 10.27 2.24 -7.03
N GLU A 59 9.01 2.42 -7.42
CA GLU A 59 8.64 2.98 -8.74
C GLU A 59 8.86 4.49 -8.80
N LEU A 60 8.76 5.16 -7.65
CA LEU A 60 9.07 6.59 -7.50
C LEU A 60 10.58 6.87 -7.39
N GLY A 61 11.42 5.83 -7.41
CA GLY A 61 12.88 5.95 -7.26
C GLY A 61 13.31 6.12 -5.81
N ALA A 62 12.47 5.76 -4.84
CA ALA A 62 12.90 5.67 -3.45
C ALA A 62 13.74 4.39 -3.25
N ASP A 63 15.05 4.56 -3.23
CA ASP A 63 15.99 3.53 -2.78
C ASP A 63 15.82 3.25 -1.28
N SER A 64 16.38 2.13 -0.79
CA SER A 64 16.29 1.73 0.63
C SER A 64 16.76 2.81 1.61
N VAL A 65 17.75 3.63 1.23
CA VAL A 65 18.21 4.77 2.05
C VAL A 65 17.14 5.87 2.10
N LEU A 66 16.50 6.17 0.97
CA LEU A 66 15.44 7.17 0.88
C LEU A 66 14.16 6.71 1.59
N GLN A 67 13.86 5.41 1.58
CA GLN A 67 12.75 4.84 2.35
C GLN A 67 12.92 5.09 3.86
N VAL A 68 14.13 4.94 4.40
CA VAL A 68 14.41 5.25 5.81
C VAL A 68 14.22 6.75 6.10
N GLU A 69 14.65 7.65 5.21
CA GLU A 69 14.43 9.09 5.36
C GLU A 69 12.94 9.49 5.27
N ILE A 70 12.17 8.82 4.42
CA ILE A 70 10.72 9.02 4.30
C ILE A 70 10.04 8.59 5.61
N VAL A 71 10.36 7.40 6.12
CA VAL A 71 9.78 6.87 7.37
C VAL A 71 10.10 7.79 8.55
N MET A 72 11.34 8.25 8.66
CA MET A 72 11.74 9.18 9.72
C MET A 72 10.98 10.52 9.62
N GLY A 73 10.77 11.04 8.41
CA GLY A 73 9.94 12.24 8.21
C GLY A 73 8.46 12.02 8.55
N LEU A 74 7.93 10.83 8.31
CA LEU A 74 6.56 10.46 8.70
C LEU A 74 6.42 10.34 10.23
N GLU A 75 7.41 9.74 10.90
CA GLU A 75 7.45 9.66 12.36
C GLU A 75 7.45 11.04 13.01
N GLU A 76 8.26 11.97 12.49
CA GLU A 76 8.33 13.35 12.99
C GLU A 76 7.03 14.12 12.72
N GLU A 77 6.47 14.04 11.51
CA GLU A 77 5.25 14.79 11.13
C GLU A 77 4.03 14.34 11.94
N PHE A 78 3.84 13.02 12.08
CA PHE A 78 2.68 12.47 12.79
C PHE A 78 2.96 12.24 14.28
N ASN A 79 4.19 12.50 14.72
CA ASN A 79 4.67 12.24 16.08
C ASN A 79 4.36 10.79 16.48
N ILE A 80 4.78 9.81 15.69
CA ILE A 80 4.57 8.37 15.94
C ILE A 80 5.91 7.65 16.00
N THR A 81 5.88 6.35 16.29
CA THR A 81 7.06 5.48 16.21
C THR A 81 6.70 4.29 15.36
N VAL A 82 7.44 4.09 14.27
CA VAL A 82 7.27 2.99 13.32
C VAL A 82 8.41 2.01 13.54
N ASP A 83 8.07 0.75 13.81
CA ASP A 83 9.08 -0.29 13.95
C ASP A 83 9.83 -0.52 12.62
N GLU A 84 11.13 -0.82 12.68
CA GLU A 84 11.95 -1.07 11.50
C GLU A 84 11.37 -2.16 10.60
N THR A 85 10.85 -3.25 11.19
CA THR A 85 10.20 -4.33 10.44
C THR A 85 8.99 -3.81 9.67
N SER A 86 8.14 -3.01 10.32
CA SER A 86 6.96 -2.44 9.67
C SER A 86 7.35 -1.41 8.60
N ALA A 87 8.40 -0.64 8.83
CA ALA A 87 8.97 0.27 7.84
C ALA A 87 9.45 -0.46 6.58
N GLN A 88 10.06 -1.64 6.74
CA GLN A 88 10.50 -2.49 5.63
C GLN A 88 9.34 -3.16 4.87
N ASP A 89 8.22 -3.42 5.54
CA ASP A 89 7.01 -4.00 4.95
C ASP A 89 6.22 -2.98 4.11
N ILE A 90 6.48 -1.67 4.28
CA ILE A 90 5.81 -0.60 3.53
C ILE A 90 6.31 -0.59 2.07
N ALA A 91 5.43 -0.99 1.14
CA ALA A 91 5.72 -1.01 -0.28
C ALA A 91 5.10 0.16 -1.06
N THR A 92 3.90 0.59 -0.66
CA THR A 92 3.11 1.65 -1.31
C THR A 92 2.79 2.82 -0.38
N VAL A 93 2.45 3.96 -0.99
CA VAL A 93 2.00 5.15 -0.23
C VAL A 93 0.78 4.84 0.62
N GLN A 94 -0.13 3.97 0.14
CA GLN A 94 -1.28 3.53 0.91
C GLN A 94 -0.87 2.73 2.15
N ASP A 95 0.06 1.77 2.03
CA ASP A 95 0.54 0.97 3.16
C ASP A 95 1.12 1.87 4.27
N ALA A 96 1.91 2.88 3.87
CA ALA A 96 2.45 3.86 4.79
C ALA A 96 1.34 4.65 5.50
N ALA A 97 0.35 5.16 4.75
CA ALA A 97 -0.75 5.93 5.29
C ALA A 97 -1.61 5.11 6.27
N ASP A 98 -1.89 3.85 5.93
CA ASP A 98 -2.69 2.93 6.75
C ASP A 98 -1.99 2.61 8.07
N LEU A 99 -0.69 2.37 8.01
CA LEU A 99 0.14 2.16 9.19
C LEU A 99 0.19 3.39 10.10
N ILE A 100 0.37 4.58 9.52
CA ILE A 100 0.34 5.85 10.27
C ILE A 100 -1.00 6.04 10.96
N GLU A 101 -2.11 5.86 10.24
CA GLU A 101 -3.44 6.05 10.79
C GLU A 101 -3.70 5.11 11.98
N LYS A 102 -3.23 3.85 11.88
CA LYS A 102 -3.30 2.89 12.97
C LYS A 102 -2.52 3.36 14.19
N LEU A 103 -1.26 3.76 14.02
CA LEU A 103 -0.40 4.21 15.12
C LEU A 103 -0.87 5.51 15.76
N VAL A 104 -1.37 6.46 14.96
CA VAL A 104 -1.97 7.71 15.47
C VAL A 104 -3.21 7.41 16.31
N THR A 105 -4.04 6.45 15.87
CA THR A 105 -5.23 6.03 16.62
C THR A 105 -4.85 5.35 17.93
N GLU A 106 -3.85 4.46 17.92
CA GLU A 106 -3.36 3.80 19.13
C GLU A 106 -2.68 4.76 20.11
N LYS A 107 -1.96 5.77 19.62
CA LYS A 107 -1.30 6.80 20.45
C LYS A 107 -2.30 7.74 21.14
N THR A 108 -3.45 7.96 20.53
CA THR A 108 -4.47 8.91 21.04
C THR A 108 -5.52 8.22 21.93
N ALA A 109 -5.54 6.89 21.97
CA ALA A 109 -6.40 6.09 22.83
C ALA A 109 -5.83 5.98 24.26
#